data_AF-A0A382ZNK3-F1
#
_entry.id   AF-A0A382ZNK3-F1
#
_cell.length_a   1.000
_cell.length_b   1.000
_cell.length_c   1.000
_cell.angle_alpha   90.00
_cell.angle_beta   90.00
_cell.angle_gamma   90.00
#
_symmetry.space_group_name_H-M   'P 1'
#
loop_
_entity.id
_entity.type
_entity.pdbx_description
1 polymer ?
#
loop_
_entity_poly.entity_id
_entity_poly.type
_entity_poly.pdbx_seq_one_letter_code
_entity_poly.pdbx_strand_id
1 'polypeptide(L)' 'MKKINLLSGDISTFDADVIVTAANRDLKGGGGVDAAIHRVAGPELLKSLANFPGC' A
#
# COMPACT_ATOMS: atom_id res chain seq x y z
N MET A 1 -18.65 -1.65 -19.31
CA MET A 1 -18.15 -0.25 -19.29
C MET A 1 -17.05 -0.14 -18.25
N LYS A 2 -15.92 0.51 -18.55
CA LYS A 2 -14.90 0.83 -17.53
C LYS A 2 -15.37 2.07 -16.76
N LYS A 3 -15.46 1.97 -15.42
CA LYS A 3 -15.81 3.08 -14.52
C LYS A 3 -14.51 3.62 -13.90
N ILE A 4 -14.37 4.94 -13.86
CA ILE A 4 -13.23 5.63 -13.22
C ILE A 4 -13.83 6.68 -12.29
N ASN A 5 -13.39 6.68 -11.03
CA ASN A 5 -13.76 7.67 -10.03
C ASN A 5 -12.52 8.44 -9.59
N LEU A 6 -12.63 9.76 -9.43
CA LEU A 6 -11.59 10.58 -8.81
C LEU A 6 -12.03 10.88 -7.37
N LEU A 7 -11.28 10.38 -6.40
CA LEU A 7 -11.55 10.53 -4.97
C LEU A 7 -10.36 11.24 -4.30
N SER A 8 -10.63 12.05 -3.29
CA SER A 8 -9.61 12.68 -2.44
C SER A 8 -9.79 12.21 -1.01
N GLY A 9 -8.71 11.74 -0.39
CA GLY A 9 -8.74 11.20 0.98
C GLY A 9 -7.55 10.29 1.28
N ASP A 10 -7.60 9.62 2.43
CA ASP A 10 -6.64 8.60 2.83
C ASP A 10 -7.00 7.26 2.14
N ILE A 11 -6.18 6.84 1.20
CA ILE A 11 -6.39 5.63 0.40
C ILE A 11 -6.45 4.35 1.26
N SER A 12 -5.87 4.36 2.47
CA SER A 12 -5.90 3.21 3.38
C SER A 12 -7.29 2.95 3.99
N THR A 13 -8.23 3.88 3.79
CA THR A 13 -9.61 3.79 4.30
C THR A 13 -10.64 3.48 3.21
N PHE A 14 -10.21 3.41 1.95
CA PHE A 14 -11.12 3.15 0.83
C PHE A 14 -11.46 1.67 0.74
N ASP A 15 -12.75 1.38 0.55
CA ASP A 15 -13.25 0.03 0.30
C ASP A 15 -12.97 -0.36 -1.15
N ALA A 16 -11.93 -1.18 -1.34
CA ALA A 16 -11.51 -1.69 -2.62
C ALA A 16 -10.84 -3.06 -2.45
N ASP A 17 -10.96 -3.91 -3.47
CA ASP A 17 -10.33 -5.24 -3.47
C ASP A 17 -8.79 -5.16 -3.40
N VAL A 18 -8.21 -4.11 -4.00
CA VAL A 18 -6.76 -3.89 -4.04
C VAL A 18 -6.45 -2.41 -3.87
N ILE A 19 -5.50 -2.12 -2.98
CA ILE A 19 -4.89 -0.80 -2.82
C ILE A 19 -3.45 -0.85 -3.34
N VAL A 20 -3.06 0.15 -4.13
CA VAL A 20 -1.69 0.29 -4.66
C VAL A 20 -0.98 1.42 -3.90
N THR A 21 0.25 1.18 -3.47
CA THR A 21 1.09 2.16 -2.75
C THR A 21 2.25 2.65 -3.60
N ALA A 22 2.70 3.88 -3.33
CA ALA A 22 3.98 4.38 -3.85
C ALA A 22 5.13 3.88 -2.94
N ALA A 23 5.58 2.65 -3.19
CA ALA A 23 6.67 2.02 -2.46
C ALA A 23 8.06 2.49 -2.93
N ASN A 24 9.08 2.17 -2.14
CA ASN A 24 10.48 2.20 -2.57
C ASN A 24 10.95 0.82 -3.08
N ARG A 25 12.16 0.78 -3.64
CA ARG A 25 12.76 -0.41 -4.26
C ARG A 25 12.92 -1.59 -3.30
N ASP A 26 13.11 -1.33 -2.01
CA ASP A 26 13.38 -2.39 -1.04
C ASP A 26 12.10 -3.08 -0.55
N LEU A 27 10.91 -2.54 -0.83
CA LEU A 27 9.60 -3.04 -0.36
C LEU A 27 9.50 -3.21 1.17
N LYS A 28 10.23 -2.38 1.94
CA LYS A 28 10.32 -2.47 3.41
C LYS A 28 9.57 -1.37 4.14
N GLY A 29 8.59 -0.75 3.49
CA GLY A 29 7.90 0.44 3.99
C GLY A 29 8.78 1.70 3.88
N GLY A 30 8.34 2.80 4.49
CA GLY A 30 9.06 4.07 4.44
C GLY A 30 8.28 5.21 5.09
N GLY A 31 8.10 6.31 4.34
CA GLY A 31 7.28 7.46 4.72
C GLY A 31 6.01 7.60 3.85
N GLY A 32 5.29 8.71 3.97
CA GLY A 32 4.17 9.05 3.10
C GLY A 32 3.04 8.01 3.08
N VAL A 33 2.48 7.76 1.89
CA VAL A 33 1.37 6.81 1.68
C VAL A 33 1.76 5.37 1.98
N ASP A 34 3.02 5.00 1.73
CA ASP A 34 3.55 3.67 2.02
C ASP A 34 3.53 3.37 3.51
N ALA A 35 3.99 4.33 4.32
CA ALA A 35 3.87 4.24 5.77
C ALA A 35 2.42 4.16 6.24
N ALA A 36 1.49 4.87 5.60
CA ALA A 36 0.07 4.83 5.95
C ALA A 36 -0.51 3.42 5.73
N ILE A 37 -0.22 2.81 4.58
CA ILE A 37 -0.67 1.46 4.25
C ILE A 37 -0.04 0.42 5.18
N HIS A 38 1.27 0.50 5.44
CA HIS A 38 1.94 -0.40 6.39
C HIS A 38 1.36 -0.31 7.82
N ARG A 39 0.99 0.89 8.29
CA ARG A 39 0.36 1.07 9.60
C ARG A 39 -1.01 0.40 9.69
N VAL A 40 -1.83 0.51 8.65
CA VAL A 40 -3.19 -0.06 8.63
C VAL A 40 -3.16 -1.58 8.37
N ALA A 41 -2.35 -2.04 7.42
CA ALA A 41 -2.21 -3.46 7.10
C ALA A 41 -1.54 -4.27 8.23
N GLY A 42 -0.74 -3.61 9.06
CA GLY A 42 -0.07 -4.22 10.21
C GLY A 42 1.21 -4.99 9.84
N PRO A 43 1.84 -5.65 10.83
CA PRO A 43 3.17 -6.25 10.67
C PRO A 43 3.21 -7.43 9.68
N GLU A 44 2.07 -8.07 9.42
CA GLU A 44 2.00 -9.21 8.49
C GLU A 44 2.31 -8.82 7.04
N LEU A 45 2.05 -7.56 6.65
CA LEU A 45 2.45 -7.06 5.34
C LEU A 45 3.98 -7.06 5.17
N LEU A 46 4.71 -6.56 6.16
CA LEU A 46 6.18 -6.56 6.08
C LEU A 46 6.76 -7.99 6.12
N LYS A 47 6.13 -8.89 6.89
CA LYS A 47 6.53 -10.30 6.95
C LYS A 47 6.33 -11.00 5.61
N SER A 48 5.23 -10.73 4.89
CA SER A 48 4.99 -11.34 3.57
C SER A 48 5.98 -10.85 2.51
N LEU A 49 6.46 -9.60 2.65
CA LEU A 49 7.45 -9.00 1.77
C LEU A 49 8.91 -9.40 2.09
N ALA A 50 9.18 -10.03 3.24
CA ALA A 50 10.53 -10.28 3.73
C ALA A 50 11.41 -11.13 2.78
N ASN A 51 10.79 -11.99 1.97
CA ASN A 51 11.49 -12.87 1.02
C ASN A 51 11.56 -12.31 -0.41
N PHE A 52 11.03 -11.11 -0.64
CA PHE A 52 11.12 -10.46 -1.94
C PHE A 52 12.47 -9.73 -2.06
N PRO A 53 13.15 -9.81 -3.22
CA PRO A 53 14.41 -9.11 -3.45
C PRO A 53 14.26 -7.59 -3.64
N GLY A 54 13.04 -7.06 -3.50
CA GLY A 54 12.66 -5.72 -3.90
C GLY A 54 11.72 -5.71 -5.11
N CYS A 55 11.50 -4.54 -5.68
CA CYS A 55 10.73 -4.30 -6.91
C CYS A 55 11.56 -3.63 -7.99
#